data_AF-A0A947F7I0-F1
#
_entry.id   AF-A0A947F7I0-F1
#
_cell.length_a   1.000
_cell.length_b   1.000
_cell.length_c   1.000
_cell.angle_alpha   90.00
_cell.angle_beta   90.00
_cell.angle_gamma   90.00
#
_symmetry.space_group_name_H-M   'P 1'
#
loop_
_entity.id
_entity.type
_entity.pdbx_description
1 polymer ?
#
loop_
_entity_poly.entity_id
_entity_poly.type
_entity_poly.pdbx_seq_one_letter_code
_entity_poly.pdbx_strand_id
1 'polypeptide(L)' 'MTTHRLDETATGVYIVSATPFSDDGSLDLESARRLVDFYIDKGVSGITILGMMGEAPKLSPQESEELLNCML' A
#
# COMPACT_ATOMS: atom_id res chain seq x y z
N MET A 1 17.45 -3.14 15.56
CA MET A 1 16.03 -2.73 15.49
C MET A 1 15.19 -3.95 15.79
N THR A 2 14.44 -3.95 16.88
CA THR A 2 13.54 -5.06 17.22
C THR A 2 12.33 -4.95 16.30
N THR A 3 12.16 -5.91 15.39
CA THR A 3 11.02 -5.92 14.47
C THR A 3 9.77 -6.30 15.25
N HIS A 4 8.97 -5.32 15.67
CA HIS A 4 7.67 -5.57 16.29
C HIS A 4 6.72 -6.04 15.20
N ARG A 5 6.22 -7.28 15.29
CA ARG A 5 5.16 -7.75 14.41
C ARG A 5 3.83 -7.13 14.85
N LEU A 6 2.89 -7.01 13.92
CA LEU A 6 1.52 -6.62 14.21
C LEU A 6 0.85 -7.71 15.08
N ASP A 7 0.16 -7.31 16.13
CA ASP A 7 -0.57 -8.19 17.06
C ASP A 7 -1.90 -7.55 17.50
N GLU A 8 -2.63 -8.18 18.42
CA GLU A 8 -3.93 -7.73 18.91
C GLU A 8 -3.90 -6.39 19.66
N THR A 9 -2.71 -5.88 20.00
CA THR A 9 -2.53 -4.60 20.70
C THR A 9 -2.40 -3.41 19.74
N ALA A 10 -2.44 -3.66 18.42
CA ALA A 10 -2.37 -2.62 17.40
C ALA A 10 -3.51 -1.59 17.53
N THR A 11 -3.15 -0.31 17.59
CA THR A 11 -4.10 0.81 17.69
C THR A 11 -3.66 1.98 16.82
N GLY A 12 -4.59 2.91 16.53
CA GLY A 12 -4.32 4.09 15.70
C GLY A 12 -4.93 3.98 14.30
N VAL A 13 -4.30 4.60 13.32
CA VAL A 13 -4.83 4.70 11.94
C VAL A 13 -4.06 3.78 11.01
N TYR A 14 -4.71 2.72 10.54
CA TYR A 14 -4.19 1.83 9.49
C TYR A 14 -4.94 2.10 8.19
N ILE A 15 -4.30 2.84 7.29
CA ILE A 15 -4.95 3.29 6.06
C ILE A 15 -4.94 2.17 5.01
N VAL A 16 -6.03 2.00 4.28
CA VAL A 16 -6.04 1.14 3.09
C VAL A 16 -5.63 1.98 1.89
N SER A 17 -4.47 1.68 1.31
CA SER A 17 -4.00 2.42 0.14
C SER A 17 -4.78 2.03 -1.10
N ALA A 18 -5.08 3.01 -1.95
CA ALA A 18 -5.45 2.76 -3.32
C ALA A 18 -4.27 2.21 -4.13
N THR A 19 -4.57 1.61 -5.28
CA THR A 19 -3.58 1.21 -6.30
C THR A 19 -3.65 2.19 -7.45
N PRO A 20 -2.65 3.08 -7.64
CA PRO A 20 -2.66 4.01 -8.76
C PRO A 20 -2.45 3.29 -10.09
N PHE A 21 -3.26 3.65 -11.07
CA PHE A 21 -3.14 3.18 -12.44
C PHE A 21 -2.97 4.37 -13.38
N SER A 22 -2.17 4.17 -14.43
CA SER A 22 -2.09 5.06 -15.58
C SER A 22 -3.36 4.97 -16.43
N ASP A 23 -3.55 5.93 -17.35
CA ASP A 23 -4.71 5.95 -18.25
C ASP A 23 -4.80 4.71 -19.16
N ASP A 24 -3.68 4.04 -19.41
CA ASP A 24 -3.62 2.78 -20.18
C ASP A 24 -3.88 1.52 -19.33
N GLY A 25 -4.12 1.70 -18.03
CA GLY A 25 -4.38 0.63 -17.07
C GLY A 25 -3.12 -0.02 -16.48
N SER A 26 -1.91 0.40 -16.87
CA SER A 26 -0.67 -0.04 -16.23
C SER A 26 -0.53 0.53 -14.81
N LEU A 27 0.26 -0.12 -13.96
CA LEU A 27 0.56 0.38 -12.62
C LEU A 27 1.31 1.71 -12.69
N ASP A 28 0.85 2.72 -11.93
CA ASP A 28 1.59 3.95 -11.68
C ASP A 28 2.35 3.84 -10.34
N LEU A 29 3.55 3.26 -10.42
CA LEU A 29 4.42 3.03 -9.27
C LEU A 29 4.98 4.33 -8.67
N GLU A 30 5.15 5.38 -9.47
CA GLU A 30 5.60 6.67 -8.94
C GLU A 30 4.54 7.30 -8.05
N SER A 31 3.27 7.27 -8.47
CA SER A 31 2.16 7.67 -7.62
C SER A 31 2.04 6.78 -6.38
N ALA A 32 2.27 5.47 -6.50
CA ALA A 32 2.23 4.57 -5.35
C ALA A 32 3.27 4.96 -4.29
N ARG A 33 4.51 5.31 -4.68
CA ARG A 33 5.54 5.83 -3.76
C ARG A 33 5.11 7.14 -3.11
N ARG A 34 4.60 8.09 -3.90
CA ARG A 34 4.12 9.37 -3.37
C ARG A 34 2.97 9.21 -2.38
N LEU A 35 2.08 8.23 -2.58
CA LEU A 35 1.03 7.91 -1.62
C LEU A 35 1.61 7.41 -0.30
N VAL A 36 2.63 6.54 -0.32
CA VAL A 36 3.33 6.10 0.88
C VAL A 36 3.93 7.28 1.63
N ASP A 37 4.67 8.15 0.93
CA ASP A 37 5.26 9.36 1.53
C ASP A 37 4.18 10.26 2.15
N PHE A 38 3.06 10.44 1.46
CA PHE A 38 1.92 11.19 1.96
C PHE A 38 1.32 10.57 3.23
N TYR A 39 1.12 9.25 3.28
CA TYR A 39 0.57 8.60 4.47
C TYR A 39 1.51 8.71 5.67
N ILE A 40 2.82 8.58 5.43
CA ILE A 40 3.85 8.77 6.46
C ILE A 40 3.82 10.20 6.98
N ASP A 41 3.74 11.21 6.10
CA ASP A 41 3.60 12.63 6.49
C ASP A 41 2.35 12.88 7.34
N LYS A 42 1.25 12.15 7.08
CA LYS A 42 0.02 12.22 7.90
C LYS A 42 0.08 11.44 9.21
N GLY A 43 1.18 10.75 9.49
CA GLY A 43 1.39 10.06 10.76
C GLY A 43 0.46 8.86 10.95
N VAL A 44 0.14 8.13 9.87
CA VAL A 44 -0.60 6.87 10.00
C VAL A 44 0.21 5.86 10.81
N SER A 45 -0.49 5.02 11.57
CA SER A 45 0.09 3.94 12.38
C SER A 45 0.49 2.73 11.52
N GLY A 46 -0.09 2.60 10.34
CA GLY A 46 0.32 1.61 9.34
C GLY A 46 -0.41 1.78 8.01
N ILE A 47 0.03 1.00 7.02
CA ILE A 47 -0.53 1.00 5.67
C ILE A 47 -0.93 -0.44 5.33
N THR A 48 -2.19 -0.63 4.95
CA THR A 48 -2.70 -1.86 4.35
C THR A 48 -2.63 -1.70 2.83
N ILE A 49 -1.82 -2.53 2.19
CA ILE A 49 -1.64 -2.57 0.74
C ILE A 49 -2.44 -3.76 0.20
N LEU A 50 -2.92 -3.67 -1.05
CA LEU A 50 -3.82 -4.64 -1.67
C LEU A 50 -5.20 -4.69 -0.99
N GLY A 51 -5.85 -5.85 -1.00
CA GLY A 51 -7.22 -6.03 -0.55
C GLY A 51 -8.25 -5.54 -1.56
N MET A 52 -9.53 -5.66 -1.21
CA MET A 52 -10.63 -5.28 -2.12
C MET A 52 -10.64 -3.78 -2.42
N MET A 53 -10.43 -2.94 -1.39
CA MET A 53 -10.37 -1.48 -1.56
C MET A 53 -9.07 -1.00 -2.22
N GLY A 54 -7.99 -1.79 -2.14
CA GLY A 54 -6.77 -1.57 -2.93
C GLY A 54 -6.82 -2.23 -4.31
N GLU A 55 -7.99 -2.66 -4.78
CA GLU A 55 -8.21 -3.16 -6.15
C GLU A 55 -7.43 -4.43 -6.51
N ALA A 56 -6.95 -5.19 -5.52
CA ALA A 56 -6.14 -6.40 -5.74
C ALA A 56 -6.78 -7.45 -6.68
N PRO A 57 -8.11 -7.66 -6.70
CA PRO A 57 -8.73 -8.60 -7.67
C PRO A 57 -8.56 -8.22 -9.14
N LYS A 58 -8.12 -6.99 -9.44
CA LYS A 58 -7.84 -6.52 -10.81
C LYS A 58 -6.37 -6.72 -11.22
N LEU A 59 -5.50 -7.05 -10.27
CA LEU A 59 -4.07 -7.21 -10.51
C LEU A 59 -3.75 -8.65 -10.87
N SER A 60 -2.80 -8.82 -11.78
CA SER A 60 -2.08 -10.07 -11.92
C SER A 60 -1.23 -10.36 -10.67
N PRO A 61 -0.80 -11.62 -10.46
CA PRO A 61 0.15 -11.94 -9.39
C PRO A 61 1.44 -11.12 -9.48
N GLN A 62 1.94 -10.88 -10.70
CA GLN A 62 3.17 -10.12 -10.93
C GLN A 62 3.00 -8.65 -10.57
N GLU A 63 1.89 -8.02 -10.97
CA GLU A 63 1.57 -6.64 -10.59
C GLU A 63 1.38 -6.50 -9.07
N SER A 64 0.79 -7.50 -8.43
CA SER A 64 0.64 -7.51 -6.97
C SER A 64 2.00 -7.51 -6.25
N GLU A 65 2.95 -8.30 -6.73
CA GLU A 65 4.33 -8.32 -6.21
C GLU A 65 5.07 -7.01 -6.51
N GLU A 66 4.90 -6.46 -7.70
CA GLU A 66 5.52 -5.19 -8.11
C GLU A 66 5.04 -4.03 -7.24
N LEU A 67 3.72 -3.91 -7.03
CA LEU A 67 3.14 -2.91 -6.14
C LEU A 67 3.62 -3.09 -4.69
N LEU A 68 3.64 -4.33 -4.19
CA LEU A 68 4.10 -4.62 -2.82
C LEU A 68 5.58 -4.21 -2.64
N ASN A 69 6.46 -4.60 -3.57
CA ASN A 69 7.88 -4.25 -3.54
C ASN A 69 8.13 -2.75 -3.73
N CYS A 70 7.21 -2.04 -4.38
CA CYS A 70 7.29 -0.60 -4.55
C CYS A 70 6.97 0.17 -3.26
N MET A 71 6.08 -0.36 -2.43
CA MET A 71 5.50 0.33 -1.27
C MET A 71 6.07 -0.10 0.09
N LEU A 72 6.86 -1.17 0.13
CA LEU A 72 7.63 -1.61 1.31
C LEU A 72 9.03 -0.99 1.34
#